data_AF-A0A2I6QIY5-F1
#
_entry.id   AF-A0A2I6QIY5-F1
#
_cell.length_a   1.000
_cell.length_b   1.000
_cell.length_c   1.000
_cell.angle_alpha   90.00
_cell.angle_beta   90.00
_cell.angle_gamma   90.00
#
_symmetry.space_group_name_H-M   'P 1'
#
loop_
_entity.id
_entity.type
_entity.pdbx_description
1 polymer ?
#
loop_
_entity_poly.entity_id
_entity_poly.type
_entity_poly.pdbx_seq_one_letter_code
_entity_poly.pdbx_strand_id
1 'polypeptide(L)' 'MDKTVREHIQNLEQKRKLLSAHLMDEADAKQRNQLESELRAVEAALKFYQDALETERRLSQWRPA' A
#
# COMPACT_ATOMS: atom_id res chain seq x y z
N MET A 1 8.66 15.04 9.41
CA MET A 1 8.58 14.28 8.15
C MET A 1 7.62 13.07 8.26
N ASP A 2 7.32 12.54 9.45
CA ASP A 2 6.40 11.41 9.67
C ASP A 2 4.94 11.56 9.20
N LYS A 3 4.34 12.74 9.35
CA LYS A 3 2.91 12.94 9.05
C LYS A 3 2.55 12.62 7.61
N THR A 4 3.43 12.98 6.66
CA THR A 4 3.19 12.81 5.23
C THR A 4 3.29 11.35 4.78
N VAL A 5 4.22 10.58 5.35
CA VAL A 5 4.37 9.15 5.01
C VAL A 5 3.20 8.34 5.56
N ARG A 6 2.80 8.61 6.80
CA ARG A 6 1.64 7.95 7.41
C ARG A 6 0.35 8.27 6.65
N GLU A 7 0.15 9.53 6.28
CA GLU A 7 -1.00 9.97 5.48
C GLU A 7 -0.99 9.31 4.09
N HIS A 8 0.19 9.19 3.46
CA HIS A 8 0.32 8.51 2.18
C HIS A 8 -0.01 7.01 2.27
N ILE A 9 0.47 6.32 3.31
CA ILE A 9 0.10 4.92 3.59
C ILE A 9 -1.41 4.78 3.77
N GLN A 10 -2.04 5.65 4.56
CA GLN A 10 -3.49 5.62 4.77
C GLN A 10 -4.27 5.87 3.47
N ASN A 11 -3.77 6.74 2.60
CA ASN A 11 -4.38 6.98 1.29
C ASN A 11 -4.25 5.76 0.37
N LEU A 12 -3.08 5.11 0.35
CA LEU A 12 -2.87 3.86 -0.37
C LEU A 12 -3.78 2.73 0.15
N GLU A 13 -3.96 2.61 1.47
CA GLU A 13 -4.89 1.63 2.05
C GLU A 13 -6.34 1.89 1.67
N GLN A 14 -6.78 3.16 1.68
CA GLN A 14 -8.11 3.53 1.19
C GLN A 14 -8.26 3.21 -0.29
N LYS A 15 -7.27 3.56 -1.12
CA LYS A 15 -7.28 3.25 -2.55
C LYS A 15 -7.37 1.74 -2.79
N ARG A 16 -6.63 0.92 -2.03
CA ARG A 16 -6.71 -0.55 -2.09
C ARG A 16 -8.12 -1.06 -1.79
N LYS A 17 -8.76 -0.54 -0.75
CA LYS A 17 -10.13 -0.94 -0.37
C LYS A 17 -11.14 -0.57 -1.46
N LEU A 18 -11.03 0.63 -2.02
CA LEU A 18 -11.90 1.08 -3.12
C LEU A 18 -11.70 0.21 -4.37
N LEU A 19 -10.46 0.00 -4.80
CA LEU A 19 -10.14 -0.84 -5.96
C LEU A 19 -10.65 -2.28 -5.77
N SER A 20 -10.48 -2.85 -4.58
CA SER A 20 -10.99 -4.19 -4.27
C SER A 20 -12.53 -4.26 -4.30
N ALA A 21 -13.22 -3.21 -3.85
CA ALA A 21 -14.68 -3.16 -3.90
C ALA A 21 -15.18 -3.02 -5.35
N HIS A 22 -14.56 -2.14 -6.14
CA HIS A 22 -14.85 -1.99 -7.56
C HIS A 22 -14.63 -3.29 -8.34
N LEU A 23 -13.54 -4.01 -8.06
CA LEU A 23 -13.22 -5.27 -8.71
C LEU A 23 -14.25 -6.38 -8.45
N MET A 24 -14.92 -6.37 -7.30
CA MET A 24 -16.00 -7.32 -7.01
C MET A 24 -17.27 -7.06 -7.82
N ASP A 25 -17.53 -5.79 -8.17
CA ASP A 25 -18.71 -5.37 -8.92
C ASP A 25 -18.47 -5.35 -10.45
N GLU A 26 -17.19 -5.32 -10.88
CA GLU A 26 -16.80 -5.19 -12.28
C GLU A 26 -17.00 -6.49 -13.06
N ALA A 27 -17.98 -6.49 -13.96
CA ALA A 27 -18.30 -7.63 -14.83
C ALA A 27 -17.41 -7.69 -16.10
N ASP A 28 -16.80 -6.58 -16.49
CA ASP A 28 -15.95 -6.51 -17.68
C ASP A 28 -14.54 -7.04 -17.40
N ALA A 29 -14.13 -8.08 -18.13
CA ALA A 29 -12.84 -8.74 -17.93
C ALA A 29 -11.63 -7.83 -18.18
N LYS A 30 -11.75 -6.86 -19.09
CA LYS A 30 -10.66 -5.93 -19.40
C LYS A 30 -10.49 -4.90 -18.29
N GLN A 31 -11.60 -4.32 -17.82
CA GLN A 31 -11.60 -3.41 -16.67
C GLN A 31 -11.15 -4.13 -15.40
N ARG A 32 -11.62 -5.35 -15.15
CA ARG A 32 -11.18 -6.18 -14.04
C ARG A 32 -9.67 -6.41 -14.05
N ASN A 33 -9.08 -6.79 -15.19
CA ASN A 33 -7.63 -6.99 -15.30
C ASN A 33 -6.83 -5.69 -15.07
N GLN A 34 -7.40 -4.54 -15.46
CA GLN A 34 -6.81 -3.24 -15.18
C GLN A 34 -6.87 -2.91 -13.68
N LEU A 35 -8.03 -3.11 -13.03
CA LEU A 35 -8.21 -2.96 -11.59
C LEU A 35 -7.28 -3.90 -10.80
N GLU A 36 -7.11 -5.15 -11.23
CA GLU A 36 -6.18 -6.11 -10.64
C GLU A 36 -4.72 -5.66 -10.76
N SER A 37 -4.36 -5.02 -11.86
CA SER A 37 -3.01 -4.49 -12.06
C SER A 37 -2.76 -3.26 -11.19
N GLU A 38 -3.73 -2.35 -11.08
CA GLU A 38 -3.65 -1.22 -10.16
C GLU A 38 -3.62 -1.65 -8.69
N LEU A 39 -4.41 -2.66 -8.32
CA LEU A 39 -4.43 -3.23 -6.98
C LEU A 39 -3.05 -3.79 -6.60
N ARG A 40 -2.44 -4.59 -7.49
CA ARG A 40 -1.09 -5.11 -7.30
C ARG A 40 -0.04 -4.02 -7.13
N ALA A 41 -0.15 -2.92 -7.89
CA ALA A 41 0.76 -1.79 -7.76
C ALA A 41 0.62 -1.09 -6.39
N VAL A 42 -0.61 -0.89 -5.92
CA VAL A 42 -0.88 -0.30 -4.59
C VAL A 42 -0.39 -1.21 -3.47
N GLU A 43 -0.60 -2.52 -3.58
CA GLU A 43 -0.09 -3.50 -2.62
C GLU A 43 1.45 -3.53 -2.57
N ALA A 44 2.10 -3.46 -3.73
CA ALA A 44 3.55 -3.36 -3.80
C ALA A 44 4.06 -2.09 -3.10
N ALA A 45 3.45 -0.94 -3.34
CA ALA A 45 3.80 0.32 -2.68
C ALA A 45 3.65 0.22 -1.14
N LEU A 46 2.53 -0.32 -0.65
CA LEU A 46 2.31 -0.55 0.77
C LEU A 46 3.37 -1.47 1.38
N LYS A 47 3.76 -2.51 0.66
CA LYS A 47 4.82 -3.45 1.11
C LYS A 47 6.17 -2.74 1.23
N PHE A 48 6.55 -1.90 0.26
CA PHE A 48 7.78 -1.12 0.35
C PHE A 48 7.77 -0.18 1.56
N TYR A 49 6.65 0.48 1.84
CA TYR A 49 6.53 1.32 3.03
C TYR A 49 6.64 0.52 4.33
N GLN A 50 6.02 -0.66 4.41
CA GLN A 50 6.16 -1.54 5.57
C GLN A 50 7.60 -2.02 5.78
N ASP A 51 8.29 -2.40 4.70
CA ASP A 51 9.68 -2.85 4.75
C ASP A 51 10.63 -1.73 5.20
N ALA A 52 10.43 -0.51 4.68
CA ALA A 52 11.16 0.68 5.11
C ALA A 52 10.94 0.97 6.61
N LEU A 53 9.68 0.96 7.07
CA LEU A 53 9.34 1.18 8.48
C LEU A 53 9.91 0.08 9.40
N GLU A 54 9.90 -1.18 8.95
CA GLU A 54 10.53 -2.27 9.70
C GLU A 54 12.05 -2.08 9.78
N THR A 55 12.69 -1.70 8.69
CA THR A 55 14.12 -1.40 8.64
C THR A 55 14.48 -0.25 9.57
N GLU A 56 13.72 0.85 9.54
CA GLU A 56 13.88 1.97 10.47
C GLU A 56 13.72 1.53 11.93
N ARG A 57 12.72 0.69 12.25
CA ARG A 57 12.57 0.13 13.60
C ARG A 57 13.77 -0.71 14.01
N ARG A 58 14.24 -1.62 13.14
CA ARG A 58 15.41 -2.47 13.43
C ARG A 58 16.65 -1.63 13.70
N LEU A 59 16.91 -0.62 12.86
CA LEU A 59 18.04 0.30 13.01
C LEU A 59 17.93 1.11 14.31
N SER A 60 16.72 1.58 14.64
CA SER A 60 16.49 2.32 15.88
C SER A 60 16.64 1.44 17.13
N GLN A 61 16.31 0.15 17.05
CA GLN A 61 16.53 -0.82 18.14
C GLN A 61 18.00 -1.22 18.27
N TRP A 62 18.76 -1.20 17.18
CA TRP A 62 20.18 -1.56 17.17
C TRP A 62 21.11 -0.46 17.66
N ARG A 63 20.62 0.77 17.84
CA ARG A 63 21.42 1.91 18.29
C ARG A 63 21.69 1.76 19.79
N PRO A 64 22.90 1.36 20.21
CA PRO A 64 23.22 1.30 21.63
C PRO A 64 23.32 2.73 22.16
N ALA A 65 22.79 2.95 23.36
CA ALA A 65 22.86 4.22 24.07
C ALA A 65 24.30 4.62 24.40
#